data_AF-A0A5J4YS49-F1
#
_entry.id   AF-A0A5J4YS49-F1
#
_cell.length_a   1.000
_cell.length_b   1.000
_cell.length_c   1.000
_cell.angle_alpha   90.00
_cell.angle_beta   90.00
_cell.angle_gamma   90.00
#
_symmetry.space_group_name_H-M   'P 1'
#
loop_
_entity.id
_entity.type
_entity.pdbx_description
1 polymer ?
#
loop_
_entity_poly.entity_id
_entity_poly.type
_entity_poly.pdbx_seq_one_letter_code
_entity_poly.pdbx_strand_id
1 'polypeptide(L)'
;MRYSCSLAVARNVRAEGAQRVQSVSVLRCSPASRRHSMLGALELGFTVLLQVAKRLVLERALAGVFQAAQSPSRAAWAPLNVRAIAAMLLRELAIVPRFRALRGAVAMSPLLVALLRPSKAHCAAADPAHADVEAIAPAADAAAVASTGTFCSRGKFAPLDGALGGVSIGLAVVANALLFGRVTGNSGALAGALLTRPRIETAWRFTYLAGLAGAGWIARRQFGCKDMFAPDIFESVDKRRMLLGSFLVGIGSAIGNGCTSGHSICGMSRLSTRSIAFTLSYMTTAFVTSKLSRSGEAFGLHEQKNPPPLAWPSRDGVIQFAALNAAFVALYALAYRVVAPRLTKPLQKHALHAGMSLVSGLNFGFGLCVSGMVRPDKVISFLDFDRPWWDPSLAFVMASALTTAAIGFYALKRRGSCAVFGCDLSIPAKAKLDMPLLLGSVLFGAGWGTLGVCNGPLTVAIGADETGYAKYAFVAMLVGIASGKGVAPFLPK
;
A
#
# COMPACT_ATOMS: atom_id res chain seq x y z
N MET A 1 -35.47 42.86 2.49
CA MET A 1 -35.12 44.30 2.40
C MET A 1 -33.83 44.44 1.60
N ARG A 2 -33.89 45.17 0.46
CA ARG A 2 -32.85 45.59 -0.52
C ARG A 2 -32.13 44.45 -1.28
N TYR A 3 -32.61 43.97 -2.44
CA TYR A 3 -32.60 44.50 -3.86
C TYR A 3 -31.17 44.63 -4.44
N SER A 4 -30.83 44.02 -5.60
CA SER A 4 -31.34 44.39 -6.94
C SER A 4 -31.66 43.24 -7.92
N CYS A 5 -32.69 43.50 -8.72
CA CYS A 5 -33.14 42.82 -9.95
C CYS A 5 -32.54 43.51 -11.19
N SER A 6 -32.48 42.79 -12.33
CA SER A 6 -32.77 43.38 -13.65
C SER A 6 -33.40 42.35 -14.60
N LEU A 7 -34.45 42.85 -15.28
CA LEU A 7 -35.41 42.19 -16.16
C LEU A 7 -34.81 41.65 -17.47
N ALA A 8 -35.44 40.61 -18.03
CA ALA A 8 -35.62 40.48 -19.48
C ALA A 8 -37.10 40.22 -19.77
N VAL A 9 -37.67 41.08 -20.62
CA VAL A 9 -39.08 41.20 -21.00
C VAL A 9 -39.45 40.17 -22.06
N ALA A 10 -40.57 39.49 -21.88
CA ALA A 10 -41.21 38.66 -22.89
C ALA A 10 -42.09 39.53 -23.82
N ARG A 11 -42.01 39.31 -25.14
CA ARG A 11 -43.05 39.71 -26.09
C ARG A 11 -43.73 38.45 -26.64
N ASN A 12 -45.05 38.40 -26.47
CA ASN A 12 -45.94 37.42 -27.08
C ASN A 12 -46.28 37.82 -28.52
N VAL A 13 -46.28 36.85 -29.44
CA VAL A 13 -47.13 36.85 -30.63
C VAL A 13 -47.91 35.53 -30.61
N ARG A 14 -49.23 35.63 -30.83
CA ARG A 14 -50.22 34.54 -30.85
C ARG A 14 -50.66 34.25 -32.29
N ALA A 15 -51.30 33.09 -32.46
CA ALA A 15 -51.93 32.46 -33.64
C ALA A 15 -51.00 31.46 -34.34
N GLU A 16 -51.34 30.20 -34.64
CA GLU A 16 -52.56 29.38 -34.57
C GLU A 16 -52.08 27.91 -34.73
N GLY A 17 -52.83 26.92 -34.20
CA GLY A 17 -52.58 25.49 -34.47
C GLY A 17 -52.17 24.67 -33.24
N ALA A 18 -53.04 23.73 -32.86
CA ALA A 18 -53.06 23.05 -31.58
C ALA A 18 -52.10 21.84 -31.48
N GLN A 19 -51.33 21.77 -30.38
CA GLN A 19 -51.28 20.62 -29.46
C GLN A 19 -50.43 20.99 -28.23
N ARG A 20 -51.03 20.93 -27.03
CA ARG A 20 -50.44 21.38 -25.76
C ARG A 20 -50.78 20.35 -24.68
N VAL A 21 -49.75 19.80 -24.03
CA VAL A 21 -49.81 19.10 -22.72
C VAL A 21 -48.70 19.78 -21.90
N GLN A 22 -48.99 20.80 -21.08
CA GLN A 22 -49.28 20.76 -19.62
C GLN A 22 -48.31 19.86 -18.83
N SER A 23 -47.67 20.22 -17.72
CA SER A 23 -47.54 21.41 -16.84
C SER A 23 -46.67 20.88 -15.66
N VAL A 24 -45.72 21.60 -15.05
CA VAL A 24 -45.84 22.46 -13.85
C VAL A 24 -44.44 22.42 -13.20
N SER A 25 -43.86 23.57 -12.91
CA SER A 25 -42.73 23.71 -11.99
C SER A 25 -43.25 24.19 -10.64
N VAL A 26 -43.03 23.42 -9.56
CA VAL A 26 -43.21 23.87 -8.18
C VAL A 26 -41.89 23.80 -7.44
N LEU A 27 -41.51 24.94 -6.86
CA LEU A 27 -40.45 25.12 -5.86
C LEU A 27 -41.08 25.00 -4.44
N ARG A 28 -40.47 24.24 -3.52
CA ARG A 28 -40.15 24.66 -2.12
C ARG A 28 -39.52 23.58 -1.20
N CYS A 29 -38.46 24.03 -0.49
CA CYS A 29 -38.01 23.84 0.91
C CYS A 29 -37.39 22.53 1.49
N SER A 30 -36.39 22.76 2.36
CA SER A 30 -35.32 21.92 2.99
C SER A 30 -35.78 21.07 4.22
N PRO A 31 -34.98 20.09 4.76
CA PRO A 31 -33.94 20.41 5.76
C PRO A 31 -32.62 19.59 5.65
N ALA A 32 -31.59 20.11 6.30
CA ALA A 32 -30.23 19.58 6.41
C ALA A 32 -30.09 18.15 6.98
N SER A 33 -29.14 17.35 6.49
CA SER A 33 -28.46 16.33 7.31
C SER A 33 -27.03 16.05 6.82
N ARG A 34 -26.14 15.89 7.81
CA ARG A 34 -24.67 15.82 7.70
C ARG A 34 -24.21 14.53 7.03
N ARG A 35 -23.40 14.64 5.97
CA ARG A 35 -22.47 13.58 5.54
C ARG A 35 -21.04 14.06 5.79
N HIS A 36 -20.44 13.61 6.89
CA HIS A 36 -18.98 13.71 7.07
C HIS A 36 -18.32 12.57 6.30
N SER A 37 -17.70 12.90 5.17
CA SER A 37 -16.94 11.99 4.33
C SER A 37 -15.51 11.80 4.87
N MET A 38 -14.99 10.58 4.75
CA MET A 38 -13.61 10.16 5.04
C MET A 38 -12.52 11.06 4.40
N LEU A 39 -12.87 11.82 3.36
CA LEU A 39 -12.00 12.84 2.76
C LEU A 39 -11.64 13.97 3.73
N GLY A 40 -12.55 14.36 4.64
CA GLY A 40 -12.30 15.41 5.62
C GLY A 40 -11.20 15.04 6.63
N ALA A 41 -11.02 13.76 6.94
CA ALA A 41 -9.96 13.30 7.85
C ALA A 41 -8.58 13.24 7.17
N LEU A 42 -8.55 12.93 5.87
CA LEU A 42 -7.34 12.98 5.02
C LEU A 42 -6.89 14.43 4.79
N GLU A 43 -7.83 15.34 4.50
CA GLU A 43 -7.54 16.76 4.43
C GLU A 43 -7.12 17.32 5.79
N LEU A 44 -7.77 16.96 6.89
CA LEU A 44 -7.41 17.44 8.22
C LEU A 44 -6.03 16.95 8.67
N GLY A 45 -5.65 15.70 8.39
CA GLY A 45 -4.33 15.15 8.74
C GLY A 45 -3.19 15.83 7.97
N PHE A 46 -3.37 16.04 6.67
CA PHE A 46 -2.40 16.74 5.81
C PHE A 46 -2.36 18.25 6.10
N THR A 47 -3.52 18.86 6.34
CA THR A 47 -3.67 20.27 6.69
C THR A 47 -3.14 20.57 8.08
N VAL A 48 -3.25 19.66 9.07
CA VAL A 48 -2.65 19.84 10.40
C VAL A 48 -1.13 19.72 10.34
N LEU A 49 -0.59 18.80 9.52
CA LEU A 49 0.86 18.70 9.31
C LEU A 49 1.40 19.98 8.63
N LEU A 50 0.68 20.47 7.61
CA LEU A 50 0.98 21.73 6.93
C LEU A 50 0.73 22.96 7.81
N GLN A 51 -0.29 22.97 8.67
CA GLN A 51 -0.63 24.10 9.54
C GLN A 51 0.28 24.18 10.76
N VAL A 52 0.81 23.07 11.27
CA VAL A 52 1.87 23.07 12.27
C VAL A 52 3.18 23.57 11.65
N ALA A 53 3.47 23.19 10.40
CA ALA A 53 4.57 23.77 9.63
C ALA A 53 4.34 25.26 9.30
N LYS A 54 3.09 25.67 9.02
CA LYS A 54 2.68 27.05 8.77
C LYS A 54 2.78 27.91 10.04
N ARG A 55 2.30 27.45 11.20
CA ARG A 55 2.33 28.22 12.45
C ARG A 55 3.75 28.50 12.97
N LEU A 56 4.73 27.67 12.62
CA LEU A 56 6.13 27.89 12.98
C LEU A 56 6.86 28.89 12.06
N VAL A 57 6.29 29.24 10.90
CA VAL A 57 6.96 30.05 9.86
C VAL A 57 6.15 31.30 9.43
N LEU A 58 4.83 31.29 9.57
CA LEU A 58 3.91 32.23 8.91
C LEU A 58 3.58 33.49 9.73
N GLU A 59 3.69 33.48 11.06
CA GLU A 59 3.37 34.68 11.87
C GLU A 59 4.36 35.84 11.65
N ARG A 60 5.59 35.55 11.19
CA ARG A 60 6.56 36.59 10.81
C ARG A 60 6.46 37.01 9.34
N ALA A 61 5.88 36.19 8.48
CA ALA A 61 5.78 36.47 7.03
C ALA A 61 4.51 37.27 6.67
N LEU A 62 3.42 37.16 7.44
CA LEU A 62 2.14 37.81 7.12
C LEU A 62 2.06 39.29 7.50
N ALA A 63 2.97 39.81 8.33
CA ALA A 63 3.03 41.25 8.59
C ALA A 63 3.48 42.06 7.35
N GLY A 64 4.31 41.47 6.47
CA GLY A 64 4.81 42.15 5.27
C GLY A 64 3.87 42.09 4.06
N VAL A 65 3.07 41.02 3.93
CA VAL A 65 2.17 40.83 2.78
C VAL A 65 0.93 41.74 2.82
N PHE A 66 0.48 42.13 4.03
CA PHE A 66 -0.69 42.99 4.19
C PHE A 66 -0.44 44.45 3.75
N GLN A 67 0.83 44.91 3.74
CA GLN A 67 1.20 46.23 3.21
C GLN A 67 1.29 46.26 1.67
N ALA A 68 1.58 45.13 1.02
CA ALA A 68 1.71 45.06 -0.45
C ALA A 68 0.35 44.98 -1.18
N ALA A 69 -0.74 44.64 -0.48
CA ALA A 69 -2.07 44.44 -1.05
C ALA A 69 -2.89 45.73 -1.27
N GLN A 70 -2.34 46.92 -0.99
CA GLN A 70 -3.04 48.21 -1.08
C GLN A 70 -2.65 49.07 -2.31
N SER A 71 -1.86 48.55 -3.26
CA SER A 71 -1.46 49.30 -4.47
C SER A 71 -2.47 49.14 -5.63
N PRO A 72 -3.00 50.22 -6.22
CA PRO A 72 -4.04 50.16 -7.24
C PRO A 72 -3.48 50.28 -8.67
N SER A 73 -3.15 49.18 -9.33
CA SER A 73 -3.07 49.15 -10.80
C SER A 73 -3.47 47.80 -11.39
N ARG A 74 -4.42 47.81 -12.33
CA ARG A 74 -5.14 46.65 -12.88
C ARG A 74 -4.43 45.98 -14.06
N ALA A 75 -3.21 45.46 -13.86
CA ALA A 75 -2.53 44.67 -14.90
C ALA A 75 -1.60 43.59 -14.33
N ALA A 76 -2.14 42.58 -13.66
CA ALA A 76 -1.39 41.35 -13.31
C ALA A 76 -2.33 40.22 -12.85
N TRP A 77 -2.96 39.51 -13.79
CA TRP A 77 -3.56 38.20 -13.53
C TRP A 77 -3.01 37.18 -14.54
N ALA A 78 -1.82 36.66 -14.23
CA ALA A 78 -1.22 35.49 -14.86
C ALA A 78 -1.17 34.35 -13.80
N PRO A 79 -1.19 33.06 -14.17
CA PRO A 79 -1.25 31.97 -13.22
C PRO A 79 0.01 31.99 -12.33
N LEU A 80 -0.19 31.94 -11.01
CA LEU A 80 0.89 31.91 -10.02
C LEU A 80 1.84 30.73 -10.31
N ASN A 81 2.98 31.07 -10.91
CA ASN A 81 4.03 30.15 -11.28
C ASN A 81 4.78 29.70 -10.02
N VAL A 82 4.97 28.40 -9.85
CA VAL A 82 5.70 27.77 -8.71
C VAL A 82 7.08 28.40 -8.50
N ARG A 83 7.69 28.94 -9.56
CA ARG A 83 8.95 29.68 -9.52
C ARG A 83 8.88 31.01 -8.75
N ALA A 84 7.76 31.74 -8.81
CA ALA A 84 7.59 33.02 -8.11
C ALA A 84 7.40 32.81 -6.60
N ILE A 85 6.63 31.78 -6.21
CA ILE A 85 6.46 31.39 -4.81
C ILE A 85 7.78 30.85 -4.22
N ALA A 86 8.54 30.05 -4.99
CA ALA A 86 9.85 29.57 -4.60
C ALA A 86 10.89 30.70 -4.48
N ALA A 87 10.89 31.67 -5.41
CA ALA A 87 11.78 32.84 -5.35
C ALA A 87 11.47 33.75 -4.15
N MET A 88 10.19 33.94 -3.81
CA MET A 88 9.77 34.72 -2.63
C MET A 88 10.17 34.02 -1.32
N LEU A 89 10.03 32.70 -1.23
CA LEU A 89 10.47 31.90 -0.08
C LEU A 89 11.99 31.85 0.08
N LEU A 90 12.73 31.79 -1.03
CA LEU A 90 14.21 31.76 -1.03
C LEU A 90 14.83 33.12 -0.66
N ARG A 91 14.15 34.23 -0.96
CA ARG A 91 14.61 35.59 -0.59
C ARG A 91 14.48 35.85 0.91
N GLU A 92 13.43 35.34 1.55
CA GLU A 92 13.20 35.49 3.01
C GLU A 92 14.06 34.54 3.86
N LEU A 93 14.42 33.36 3.33
CA LEU A 93 15.36 32.44 3.99
C LEU A 93 16.82 32.94 4.02
N ALA A 94 17.13 34.06 3.34
CA ALA A 94 18.47 34.62 3.25
C ALA A 94 18.90 35.46 4.48
N ILE A 95 17.99 35.79 5.40
CA ILE A 95 18.23 36.77 6.49
C ILE A 95 18.85 36.12 7.76
N VAL A 96 18.96 34.78 7.83
CA VAL A 96 19.55 34.09 8.99
C VAL A 96 20.97 33.59 8.66
N PRO A 97 22.04 34.17 9.24
CA PRO A 97 23.43 33.90 8.82
C PRO A 97 23.89 32.45 9.06
N ARG A 98 23.18 31.65 9.86
CA ARG A 98 23.53 30.24 10.16
C ARG A 98 22.99 29.19 9.18
N PHE A 99 22.20 29.58 8.16
CA PHE A 99 21.63 28.63 7.18
C PHE A 99 22.50 28.40 5.93
N ARG A 100 23.67 29.06 5.79
CA ARG A 100 24.58 28.86 4.64
C ARG A 100 25.09 27.41 4.51
N ALA A 101 25.14 26.64 5.60
CA ALA A 101 25.61 25.24 5.59
C ALA A 101 24.55 24.22 5.11
N LEU A 102 23.27 24.60 5.02
CA LEU A 102 22.18 23.71 4.62
C LEU A 102 21.67 23.92 3.18
N ARG A 103 22.33 24.82 2.42
CA ARG A 103 22.05 25.09 1.00
C ARG A 103 22.11 23.85 0.10
N GLY A 104 22.71 22.73 0.55
CA GLY A 104 22.81 21.50 -0.24
C GLY A 104 21.73 20.44 0.02
N ALA A 105 20.96 20.51 1.11
CA ALA A 105 20.21 19.33 1.59
C ALA A 105 18.68 19.41 1.51
N VAL A 106 18.09 20.58 1.23
CA VAL A 106 16.62 20.78 1.24
C VAL A 106 16.12 21.45 -0.04
N ALA A 107 16.82 21.25 -1.16
CA ALA A 107 16.16 21.28 -2.45
C ALA A 107 15.41 19.94 -2.58
N MET A 108 14.10 19.96 -2.40
CA MET A 108 13.22 18.93 -2.96
C MET A 108 13.36 19.04 -4.48
N SER A 109 14.39 18.37 -4.99
CA SER A 109 14.92 18.57 -6.31
C SER A 109 13.90 18.19 -7.38
N PRO A 110 13.90 18.86 -8.54
CA PRO A 110 13.36 18.28 -9.78
C PRO A 110 13.87 16.85 -10.05
N LEU A 111 14.92 16.42 -9.35
CA LEU A 111 15.40 15.04 -9.23
C LEU A 111 14.37 14.05 -8.65
N LEU A 112 13.55 14.35 -7.63
CA LEU A 112 12.57 13.35 -7.12
C LEU A 112 11.42 13.12 -8.12
N VAL A 113 11.00 14.19 -8.80
CA VAL A 113 9.99 14.14 -9.88
C VAL A 113 10.60 13.57 -11.18
N ALA A 114 11.89 13.77 -11.43
CA ALA A 114 12.62 13.15 -12.55
C ALA A 114 13.01 11.68 -12.27
N LEU A 115 13.24 11.30 -11.01
CA LEU A 115 13.52 9.92 -10.58
C LEU A 115 12.25 9.07 -10.61
N LEU A 116 11.08 9.68 -10.37
CA LEU A 116 9.76 9.05 -10.51
C LEU A 116 9.16 9.18 -11.93
N ARG A 117 9.87 9.81 -12.88
CA ARG A 117 9.43 9.81 -14.28
C ARG A 117 9.73 8.44 -14.89
N PRO A 118 8.74 7.76 -15.49
CA PRO A 118 9.01 6.53 -16.23
C PRO A 118 9.97 6.84 -17.38
N SER A 119 10.98 5.98 -17.59
CA SER A 119 11.64 5.94 -18.89
C SER A 119 10.59 5.53 -19.91
N LYS A 120 10.56 6.17 -21.09
CA LYS A 120 9.61 5.86 -22.15
C LYS A 120 9.96 4.49 -22.77
N ALA A 121 9.69 3.39 -22.06
CA ALA A 121 9.74 2.05 -22.61
C ALA A 121 8.30 1.54 -22.74
N HIS A 122 7.81 1.53 -23.97
CA HIS A 122 6.52 0.91 -24.29
C HIS A 122 6.67 -0.59 -24.09
N CYS A 123 5.92 -1.17 -23.14
CA CYS A 123 5.71 -2.61 -23.09
C CYS A 123 4.79 -2.97 -24.25
N ALA A 124 5.33 -3.58 -25.31
CA ALA A 124 4.51 -4.19 -26.35
C ALA A 124 3.74 -5.36 -25.71
N ALA A 125 2.42 -5.35 -25.83
CA ALA A 125 1.58 -6.47 -25.43
C ALA A 125 1.88 -7.66 -26.35
N ALA A 126 2.14 -8.84 -25.78
CA ALA A 126 2.03 -10.07 -26.53
C ALA A 126 0.53 -10.37 -26.68
N ASP A 127 0.04 -10.30 -27.92
CA ASP A 127 -1.34 -10.63 -28.32
C ASP A 127 -1.51 -12.16 -28.37
N PRO A 128 -2.58 -12.77 -27.83
CA PRO A 128 -2.79 -14.21 -27.92
C PRO A 128 -3.67 -14.52 -29.14
N ALA A 129 -3.09 -14.63 -30.33
CA ALA A 129 -3.78 -15.20 -31.48
C ALA A 129 -2.82 -15.82 -32.51
N HIS A 130 -2.93 -17.14 -32.66
CA HIS A 130 -2.55 -17.97 -33.83
C HIS A 130 -1.20 -17.76 -34.51
N ALA A 131 -0.31 -18.76 -34.41
CA ALA A 131 0.60 -19.13 -35.51
C ALA A 131 1.02 -20.60 -35.38
N ASP A 132 0.58 -21.41 -36.34
CA ASP A 132 1.08 -22.76 -36.62
C ASP A 132 2.35 -22.71 -37.51
N VAL A 133 3.03 -23.87 -37.58
CA VAL A 133 4.00 -24.37 -38.59
C VAL A 133 5.51 -24.31 -38.25
N GLU A 134 6.12 -25.49 -38.47
CA GLU A 134 7.47 -26.03 -38.23
C GLU A 134 8.66 -25.35 -38.97
N ALA A 135 9.88 -25.46 -38.42
CA ALA A 135 11.06 -26.12 -39.04
C ALA A 135 12.38 -25.91 -38.23
N ILE A 136 13.42 -26.68 -38.56
CA ILE A 136 14.54 -27.17 -37.72
C ILE A 136 15.85 -26.35 -37.80
N ALA A 137 16.43 -26.05 -36.61
CA ALA A 137 17.85 -25.97 -36.19
C ALA A 137 18.83 -24.87 -36.71
N PRO A 138 20.09 -24.78 -36.21
CA PRO A 138 20.50 -24.32 -34.86
C PRO A 138 21.68 -23.30 -34.89
N ALA A 139 21.76 -22.35 -33.96
CA ALA A 139 23.03 -21.77 -33.47
C ALA A 139 22.75 -20.67 -32.43
N ALA A 140 23.67 -20.55 -31.50
CA ALA A 140 23.67 -19.62 -30.39
C ALA A 140 23.52 -18.15 -30.81
N ASP A 141 22.50 -17.48 -30.31
CA ASP A 141 22.52 -16.03 -30.14
C ASP A 141 22.13 -15.67 -28.71
N ALA A 142 23.13 -15.16 -27.99
CA ALA A 142 23.11 -14.63 -26.64
C ALA A 142 22.35 -13.29 -26.56
N ALA A 143 21.15 -13.23 -27.13
CA ALA A 143 20.26 -12.08 -27.12
C ALA A 143 18.84 -12.50 -26.74
N ALA A 144 18.72 -13.18 -25.59
CA ALA A 144 17.46 -13.31 -24.90
C ALA A 144 16.98 -11.90 -24.53
N VAL A 145 16.00 -11.42 -25.27
CA VAL A 145 15.29 -10.14 -25.14
C VAL A 145 15.04 -9.84 -23.65
N ALA A 146 15.91 -9.02 -23.07
CA ALA A 146 15.76 -8.48 -21.73
C ALA A 146 14.55 -7.55 -21.73
N SER A 147 13.45 -7.99 -21.12
CA SER A 147 12.25 -7.17 -20.97
C SER A 147 12.57 -5.90 -20.18
N THR A 148 12.52 -4.77 -20.86
CA THR A 148 12.90 -3.41 -20.42
C THR A 148 11.83 -2.71 -19.57
N GLY A 149 11.12 -3.45 -18.70
CA GLY A 149 10.16 -2.89 -17.74
C GLY A 149 10.73 -2.90 -16.32
N THR A 150 10.74 -1.75 -15.64
CA THR A 150 11.13 -1.63 -14.21
C THR A 150 10.26 -2.55 -13.35
N PHE A 151 10.83 -3.66 -12.86
CA PHE A 151 10.17 -4.68 -12.02
C PHE A 151 8.95 -5.39 -12.64
N CYS A 152 8.97 -5.63 -13.97
CA CYS A 152 7.91 -6.38 -14.67
C CYS A 152 8.30 -7.87 -14.86
N SER A 153 8.09 -8.70 -13.84
CA SER A 153 8.48 -10.12 -13.83
C SER A 153 7.31 -11.11 -13.84
N ARG A 154 6.22 -10.82 -14.57
CA ARG A 154 5.10 -11.78 -14.74
C ARG A 154 5.53 -12.96 -15.60
N GLY A 155 5.22 -14.18 -15.14
CA GLY A 155 5.64 -15.42 -15.78
C GLY A 155 7.15 -15.68 -15.77
N LYS A 156 7.92 -14.95 -14.94
CA LYS A 156 9.39 -15.03 -14.88
C LYS A 156 9.90 -15.41 -13.50
N PHE A 157 11.01 -16.15 -13.45
CA PHE A 157 11.75 -16.37 -12.22
C PHE A 157 12.53 -15.09 -11.89
N ALA A 158 12.28 -14.47 -10.74
CA ALA A 158 12.77 -13.12 -10.42
C ALA A 158 13.27 -13.03 -8.97
N PRO A 159 14.41 -13.67 -8.67
CA PRO A 159 14.92 -13.76 -7.30
C PRO A 159 15.31 -12.39 -6.73
N LEU A 160 15.85 -11.50 -7.55
CA LEU A 160 16.28 -10.17 -7.10
C LEU A 160 15.10 -9.25 -6.80
N ASP A 161 14.06 -9.27 -7.63
CA ASP A 161 12.79 -8.56 -7.37
C ASP A 161 12.20 -9.00 -6.02
N GLY A 162 12.17 -10.31 -5.79
CA GLY A 162 11.73 -10.89 -4.53
C GLY A 162 12.56 -10.40 -3.34
N ALA A 163 13.89 -10.48 -3.45
CA ALA A 163 14.80 -10.04 -2.40
C ALA A 163 14.65 -8.54 -2.10
N LEU A 164 14.61 -7.67 -3.12
CA LEU A 164 14.44 -6.23 -2.97
C LEU A 164 13.10 -5.92 -2.29
N GLY A 165 11.99 -6.49 -2.77
CA GLY A 165 10.69 -6.31 -2.14
C GLY A 165 10.67 -6.74 -0.67
N GLY A 166 11.32 -7.86 -0.34
CA GLY A 166 11.45 -8.33 1.04
C GLY A 166 12.25 -7.39 1.94
N VAL A 167 13.33 -6.77 1.46
CA VAL A 167 14.08 -5.73 2.21
C VAL A 167 13.16 -4.56 2.56
N SER A 168 12.37 -4.06 1.61
CA SER A 168 11.42 -2.95 1.83
C SER A 168 10.35 -3.32 2.87
N ILE A 169 9.80 -4.54 2.79
CA ILE A 169 8.86 -5.08 3.79
C ILE A 169 9.51 -5.13 5.18
N GLY A 170 10.73 -5.66 5.28
CA GLY A 170 11.49 -5.72 6.53
C GLY A 170 11.76 -4.34 7.12
N LEU A 171 12.14 -3.36 6.30
CA LEU A 171 12.34 -1.97 6.72
C LEU A 171 11.06 -1.34 7.27
N ALA A 172 9.91 -1.55 6.61
CA ALA A 172 8.61 -1.05 7.10
C ALA A 172 8.23 -1.66 8.46
N VAL A 173 8.46 -2.97 8.64
CA VAL A 173 8.24 -3.67 9.91
C VAL A 173 9.11 -3.10 11.03
N VAL A 174 10.40 -2.92 10.78
CA VAL A 174 11.35 -2.37 11.76
C VAL A 174 11.01 -0.92 12.10
N ALA A 175 10.66 -0.12 11.10
CA ALA A 175 10.26 1.28 11.30
C ALA A 175 9.02 1.39 12.20
N ASN A 176 8.01 0.55 12.00
CA ASN A 176 6.82 0.53 12.87
C ASN A 176 7.15 0.10 14.29
N ALA A 177 8.03 -0.89 14.46
CA ALA A 177 8.48 -1.32 15.78
C ALA A 177 9.24 -0.18 16.50
N LEU A 178 10.12 0.53 15.80
CA LEU A 178 10.89 1.66 16.33
C LEU A 178 10.02 2.85 16.71
N LEU A 179 9.14 3.25 15.79
CA LEU A 179 8.34 4.44 15.99
C LEU A 179 7.25 4.17 17.01
N PHE A 180 6.51 3.07 16.89
CA PHE A 180 5.24 2.88 17.61
C PHE A 180 5.26 1.77 18.67
N GLY A 181 6.37 1.03 18.79
CA GLY A 181 6.48 -0.05 19.78
C GLY A 181 5.52 -1.21 19.53
N ARG A 182 5.09 -1.39 18.29
CA ARG A 182 4.09 -2.37 17.88
C ARG A 182 4.60 -3.21 16.75
N VAL A 183 4.18 -4.46 16.75
CA VAL A 183 4.41 -5.39 15.65
C VAL A 183 3.46 -5.06 14.50
N THR A 184 3.99 -4.93 13.29
CA THR A 184 3.18 -4.74 12.08
C THR A 184 2.42 -6.02 11.74
N GLY A 185 1.10 -6.01 11.87
CA GLY A 185 0.23 -7.11 11.46
C GLY A 185 -0.90 -6.60 10.57
N ASN A 186 -0.90 -6.99 9.29
CA ASN A 186 -1.92 -6.55 8.33
C ASN A 186 -3.32 -7.05 8.75
N SER A 187 -3.41 -8.29 9.25
CA SER A 187 -4.66 -8.83 9.80
C SER A 187 -5.15 -8.08 11.05
N GLY A 188 -4.25 -7.68 11.95
CA GLY A 188 -4.60 -6.88 13.14
C GLY A 188 -5.03 -5.45 12.79
N ALA A 189 -4.42 -4.85 11.77
CA ALA A 189 -4.84 -3.55 11.25
C ALA A 189 -6.24 -3.64 10.62
N LEU A 190 -6.51 -4.65 9.78
CA LEU A 190 -7.83 -4.88 9.17
C LEU A 190 -8.91 -5.21 10.19
N ALA A 191 -8.69 -6.21 11.05
CA ALA A 191 -9.66 -6.59 12.07
C ALA A 191 -9.95 -5.43 13.03
N GLY A 192 -8.91 -4.67 13.40
CA GLY A 192 -9.07 -3.47 14.21
C GLY A 192 -9.85 -2.38 13.49
N ALA A 193 -9.55 -2.10 12.22
CA ALA A 193 -10.29 -1.11 11.42
C ALA A 193 -11.77 -1.51 11.23
N LEU A 194 -12.06 -2.80 11.11
CA LEU A 194 -13.40 -3.33 10.91
C LEU A 194 -14.25 -3.32 12.18
N LEU A 195 -13.69 -3.76 13.31
CA LEU A 195 -14.47 -4.10 14.51
C LEU A 195 -14.32 -3.09 15.65
N THR A 196 -13.31 -2.22 15.61
CA THR A 196 -13.13 -1.21 16.68
C THR A 196 -13.75 0.13 16.29
N ARG A 197 -14.39 0.79 17.26
CA ARG A 197 -14.95 2.12 17.04
C ARG A 197 -13.84 3.10 16.66
N PRO A 198 -14.00 3.91 15.60
CA PRO A 198 -13.01 4.89 15.21
C PRO A 198 -12.72 5.88 16.34
N ARG A 199 -11.47 5.87 16.82
CA ARG A 199 -10.92 6.84 17.77
C ARG A 199 -9.60 7.38 17.22
N ILE A 200 -9.14 8.49 17.78
CA ILE A 200 -7.87 9.08 17.37
C ILE A 200 -6.68 8.12 17.57
N GLU A 201 -6.73 7.30 18.61
CA GLU A 201 -5.74 6.26 18.92
C GLU A 201 -5.73 5.09 17.93
N THR A 202 -6.82 4.88 17.19
CA THR A 202 -6.97 3.80 16.21
C THR A 202 -6.82 4.31 14.77
N ALA A 203 -6.64 5.62 14.58
CA ALA A 203 -6.51 6.24 13.27
C ALA A 203 -5.36 5.64 12.44
N TRP A 204 -4.29 5.21 13.10
CA TRP A 204 -3.14 4.55 12.46
C TRP A 204 -3.52 3.32 11.64
N ARG A 205 -4.57 2.58 12.03
CA ARG A 205 -5.03 1.38 11.30
C ARG A 205 -5.53 1.77 9.92
N PHE A 206 -6.37 2.81 9.88
CA PHE A 206 -6.95 3.32 8.64
C PHE A 206 -5.87 3.96 7.76
N THR A 207 -4.97 4.75 8.34
CA THR A 207 -3.91 5.39 7.54
C THR A 207 -2.88 4.39 7.04
N TYR A 208 -2.54 3.35 7.82
CA TYR A 208 -1.69 2.25 7.36
C TYR A 208 -2.31 1.48 6.19
N LEU A 209 -3.60 1.12 6.31
CA LEU A 209 -4.32 0.42 5.23
C LEU A 209 -4.51 1.30 4.00
N ALA A 210 -4.75 2.61 4.19
CA ALA A 210 -4.78 3.57 3.09
C ALA A 210 -3.41 3.69 2.41
N GLY A 211 -2.31 3.56 3.15
CA GLY A 211 -0.96 3.50 2.59
C GLY A 211 -0.73 2.25 1.75
N LEU A 212 -1.17 1.08 2.24
CA LEU A 212 -1.11 -0.18 1.49
C LEU A 212 -1.89 -0.11 0.17
N ALA A 213 -3.16 0.29 0.23
CA ALA A 213 -3.98 0.46 -0.97
C ALA A 213 -3.43 1.56 -1.88
N GLY A 214 -2.94 2.66 -1.29
CA GLY A 214 -2.28 3.75 -1.98
C GLY A 214 -1.04 3.29 -2.76
N ALA A 215 -0.24 2.37 -2.21
CA ALA A 215 0.89 1.80 -2.93
C ALA A 215 0.46 1.08 -4.20
N GLY A 216 -0.63 0.30 -4.16
CA GLY A 216 -1.20 -0.35 -5.34
C GLY A 216 -1.67 0.65 -6.39
N TRP A 217 -2.40 1.67 -5.96
CA TRP A 217 -2.87 2.75 -6.84
C TRP A 217 -1.73 3.53 -7.50
N ILE A 218 -0.70 3.90 -6.71
CA ILE A 218 0.47 4.64 -7.20
C ILE A 218 1.26 3.76 -8.17
N ALA A 219 1.54 2.52 -7.77
CA ALA A 219 2.31 1.58 -8.55
C ALA A 219 1.70 1.36 -9.93
N ARG A 220 0.37 1.17 -10.01
CA ARG A 220 -0.37 1.07 -11.26
C ARG A 220 -0.17 2.29 -12.17
N ARG A 221 -0.27 3.50 -11.64
CA ARG A 221 -0.24 4.74 -12.44
C ARG A 221 1.16 5.21 -12.81
N GLN A 222 2.14 5.00 -11.95
CA GLN A 222 3.49 5.53 -12.14
C GLN A 222 4.43 4.54 -12.80
N PHE A 223 4.27 3.24 -12.54
CA PHE A 223 5.21 2.23 -13.04
C PHE A 223 4.72 1.57 -14.34
N GLY A 224 3.52 1.92 -14.83
CA GLY A 224 3.01 1.55 -16.17
C GLY A 224 2.84 0.06 -16.43
N CYS A 225 3.25 -0.78 -15.47
CA CYS A 225 3.31 -2.21 -15.58
C CYS A 225 1.98 -2.80 -15.12
N LYS A 226 1.07 -3.07 -16.07
CA LYS A 226 -0.16 -3.82 -15.80
C LYS A 226 0.14 -5.18 -15.13
N ASP A 227 1.32 -5.73 -15.44
CA ASP A 227 1.84 -7.01 -14.96
C ASP A 227 2.36 -7.00 -13.51
N MET A 228 2.49 -5.83 -12.89
CA MET A 228 2.86 -5.72 -11.47
C MET A 228 1.71 -6.17 -10.56
N PHE A 229 0.47 -6.07 -11.05
CA PHE A 229 -0.76 -6.41 -10.33
C PHE A 229 -1.53 -7.57 -10.95
N ALA A 230 -1.40 -7.78 -12.26
CA ALA A 230 -2.12 -8.81 -13.01
C ALA A 230 -3.62 -8.85 -12.65
N PRO A 231 -4.36 -7.72 -12.84
CA PRO A 231 -5.75 -7.57 -12.39
C PRO A 231 -6.72 -8.56 -13.05
N ASP A 232 -6.35 -9.08 -14.22
CA ASP A 232 -7.02 -10.12 -14.96
C ASP A 232 -7.03 -11.48 -14.25
N ILE A 233 -6.08 -11.73 -13.34
CA ILE A 233 -6.00 -13.01 -12.62
C ILE A 233 -7.22 -13.23 -11.71
N PHE A 234 -7.73 -12.17 -11.05
CA PHE A 234 -8.94 -12.32 -10.24
C PHE A 234 -10.20 -12.50 -11.08
N GLU A 235 -10.15 -12.12 -12.35
CA GLU A 235 -11.25 -12.30 -13.30
C GLU A 235 -11.25 -13.71 -13.92
N SER A 236 -10.08 -14.27 -14.19
CA SER A 236 -9.92 -15.58 -14.84
C SER A 236 -10.14 -16.78 -13.91
N VAL A 237 -10.03 -16.58 -12.60
CA VAL A 237 -10.16 -17.65 -11.61
C VAL A 237 -11.61 -17.86 -11.20
N ASP A 238 -11.99 -19.13 -11.00
CA ASP A 238 -13.32 -19.48 -10.51
C ASP A 238 -13.72 -18.64 -9.28
N LYS A 239 -14.89 -18.01 -9.37
CA LYS A 239 -15.36 -17.06 -8.34
C LYS A 239 -15.59 -17.75 -7.00
N ARG A 240 -15.98 -19.03 -6.99
CA ARG A 240 -16.19 -19.77 -5.74
C ARG A 240 -14.86 -19.99 -5.03
N ARG A 241 -13.81 -20.40 -5.77
CA ARG A 241 -12.44 -20.48 -5.26
C ARG A 241 -11.98 -19.15 -4.67
N MET A 242 -12.17 -18.05 -5.41
CA MET A 242 -11.76 -16.71 -4.97
C MET A 242 -12.45 -16.30 -3.66
N LEU A 243 -13.77 -16.45 -3.58
CA LEU A 243 -14.54 -16.07 -2.39
C LEU A 243 -14.23 -16.98 -1.21
N LEU A 244 -14.19 -18.30 -1.41
CA LEU A 244 -13.88 -19.27 -0.36
C LEU A 244 -12.45 -19.10 0.16
N GLY A 245 -11.46 -19.00 -0.74
CA GLY A 245 -10.07 -18.78 -0.36
C GLY A 245 -9.88 -17.50 0.44
N SER A 246 -10.49 -16.40 0.00
CA SER A 246 -10.45 -15.11 0.71
C SER A 246 -11.12 -15.18 2.09
N PHE A 247 -12.28 -15.83 2.17
CA PHE A 247 -13.00 -16.05 3.43
C PHE A 247 -12.15 -16.88 4.41
N LEU A 248 -11.55 -17.98 3.95
CA LEU A 248 -10.69 -18.87 4.74
C LEU A 248 -9.43 -18.15 5.28
N VAL A 249 -8.79 -17.33 4.45
CA VAL A 249 -7.70 -16.45 4.89
C VAL A 249 -8.20 -15.50 5.97
N GLY A 250 -9.36 -14.88 5.76
CA GLY A 250 -9.97 -13.94 6.70
C GLY A 250 -10.23 -14.58 8.06
N ILE A 251 -10.97 -15.68 8.10
CA ILE A 251 -11.35 -16.40 9.33
C ILE A 251 -10.11 -16.96 10.04
N GLY A 252 -9.19 -17.59 9.30
CA GLY A 252 -7.95 -18.12 9.85
C GLY A 252 -7.08 -17.04 10.48
N SER A 253 -6.94 -15.89 9.80
CA SER A 253 -6.15 -14.76 10.32
C SER A 253 -6.75 -14.15 11.59
N ALA A 254 -8.08 -14.19 11.72
CA ALA A 254 -8.80 -13.67 12.88
C ALA A 254 -8.71 -14.61 14.10
N ILE A 255 -8.90 -15.92 13.88
CA ILE A 255 -8.81 -16.97 14.91
C ILE A 255 -7.38 -17.13 15.40
N GLY A 256 -6.41 -17.22 14.47
CA GLY A 256 -4.99 -17.35 14.79
C GLY A 256 -4.34 -16.07 15.34
N ASN A 257 -5.09 -14.97 15.37
CA ASN A 257 -4.64 -13.64 15.79
C ASN A 257 -3.37 -13.14 15.06
N GLY A 258 -3.27 -13.43 13.76
CA GLY A 258 -2.10 -13.05 12.98
C GLY A 258 -2.19 -13.45 11.51
N CYS A 259 -1.15 -13.11 10.76
CA CYS A 259 -0.99 -13.46 9.35
C CYS A 259 0.51 -13.58 9.04
N THR A 260 0.89 -13.78 7.78
CA THR A 260 2.28 -13.86 7.31
C THR A 260 3.16 -12.72 7.81
N SER A 261 2.71 -11.46 7.76
CA SER A 261 3.54 -10.35 8.23
C SER A 261 3.78 -10.35 9.74
N GLY A 262 2.76 -10.74 10.53
CA GLY A 262 2.85 -10.79 11.99
C GLY A 262 3.62 -12.01 12.54
N HIS A 263 3.30 -13.21 12.05
CA HIS A 263 3.95 -14.44 12.53
C HIS A 263 5.22 -14.75 11.75
N SER A 264 5.18 -14.77 10.41
CA SER A 264 6.33 -15.18 9.61
C SER A 264 7.44 -14.15 9.64
N ILE A 265 7.16 -12.87 9.37
CA ILE A 265 8.21 -11.84 9.34
C ILE A 265 8.53 -11.39 10.76
N CYS A 266 7.59 -10.73 11.43
CA CYS A 266 7.89 -10.15 12.73
C CYS A 266 8.15 -11.21 13.81
N GLY A 267 7.38 -12.29 13.82
CA GLY A 267 7.44 -13.34 14.83
C GLY A 267 8.70 -14.19 14.75
N MET A 268 9.04 -14.72 13.57
CA MET A 268 10.23 -15.56 13.39
C MET A 268 11.53 -14.76 13.53
N SER A 269 11.58 -13.51 13.08
CA SER A 269 12.75 -12.63 13.30
C SER A 269 13.07 -12.36 14.77
N ARG A 270 12.12 -12.64 15.68
CA ARG A 270 12.30 -12.58 17.14
C ARG A 270 12.40 -13.96 17.79
N LEU A 271 12.45 -15.04 17.00
CA LEU A 271 12.51 -16.43 17.46
C LEU A 271 11.34 -16.83 18.38
N SER A 272 10.14 -16.33 18.08
CA SER A 272 8.93 -16.70 18.84
C SER A 272 8.47 -18.11 18.46
N THR A 273 8.43 -19.02 19.44
CA THR A 273 7.94 -20.40 19.25
C THR A 273 6.50 -20.45 18.74
N ARG A 274 5.62 -19.60 19.29
CA ARG A 274 4.23 -19.42 18.81
C ARG A 274 4.19 -19.10 17.32
N SER A 275 5.03 -18.16 16.88
CA SER A 275 5.06 -17.73 15.49
C SER A 275 5.70 -18.75 14.56
N ILE A 276 6.75 -19.45 15.01
CA ILE A 276 7.34 -20.55 14.25
C ILE A 276 6.31 -21.66 14.04
N ALA A 277 5.60 -22.07 15.09
CA ALA A 277 4.55 -23.09 14.99
C ALA A 277 3.40 -22.65 14.06
N PHE A 278 2.93 -21.40 14.18
CA PHE A 278 1.94 -20.85 13.26
C PHE A 278 2.43 -20.89 11.81
N THR A 279 3.69 -20.48 11.59
CA THR A 279 4.25 -20.41 10.25
C THR A 279 4.44 -21.77 9.60
N LEU A 280 4.99 -22.74 10.33
CA LEU A 280 5.12 -24.11 9.83
C LEU A 280 3.74 -24.70 9.52
N SER A 281 2.78 -24.53 10.42
CA SER A 281 1.43 -25.10 10.26
C SER A 281 0.69 -24.54 9.04
N TYR A 282 0.67 -23.21 8.86
CA TYR A 282 0.00 -22.64 7.68
C TYR A 282 0.76 -22.97 6.40
N MET A 283 2.10 -23.00 6.43
CA MET A 283 2.90 -23.26 5.24
C MET A 283 2.70 -24.69 4.74
N THR A 284 2.78 -25.67 5.65
CA THR A 284 2.47 -27.07 5.34
C THR A 284 1.04 -27.21 4.81
N THR A 285 0.07 -26.57 5.47
CA THR A 285 -1.32 -26.60 4.99
C THR A 285 -1.46 -25.97 3.61
N ALA A 286 -0.76 -24.86 3.33
CA ALA A 286 -0.83 -24.19 2.04
C ALA A 286 -0.23 -25.03 0.91
N PHE A 287 0.88 -25.74 1.14
CA PHE A 287 1.44 -26.72 0.20
C PHE A 287 0.41 -27.82 -0.11
N VAL A 288 -0.16 -28.43 0.93
CA VAL A 288 -1.16 -29.51 0.79
C VAL A 288 -2.42 -29.01 0.10
N THR A 289 -2.96 -27.86 0.50
CA THR A 289 -4.20 -27.32 -0.09
C THR A 289 -4.01 -26.84 -1.52
N SER A 290 -2.86 -26.25 -1.86
CA SER A 290 -2.53 -25.87 -3.25
C SER A 290 -2.63 -27.09 -4.18
N LYS A 291 -2.10 -28.23 -3.71
CA LYS A 291 -2.21 -29.53 -4.38
C LYS A 291 -3.63 -30.04 -4.48
N LEU A 292 -4.30 -30.22 -3.33
CA LEU A 292 -5.64 -30.81 -3.27
C LEU A 292 -6.67 -30.00 -4.04
N SER A 293 -6.57 -28.68 -3.98
CA SER A 293 -7.46 -27.80 -4.72
C SER A 293 -7.05 -27.64 -6.18
N ARG A 294 -5.95 -28.23 -6.67
CA ARG A 294 -5.44 -28.02 -8.04
C ARG A 294 -5.25 -26.53 -8.36
N SER A 295 -4.70 -25.77 -7.41
CA SER A 295 -4.47 -24.32 -7.58
C SER A 295 -3.59 -24.04 -8.78
N GLY A 296 -2.50 -24.79 -8.98
CA GLY A 296 -1.63 -24.61 -10.14
C GLY A 296 -2.39 -24.61 -11.46
N GLU A 297 -3.33 -25.54 -11.62
CA GLU A 297 -4.15 -25.65 -12.84
C GLU A 297 -5.13 -24.49 -12.97
N ALA A 298 -5.77 -24.09 -11.88
CA ALA A 298 -6.71 -22.96 -11.88
C ALA A 298 -6.06 -21.63 -12.25
N PHE A 299 -4.73 -21.51 -12.10
CA PHE A 299 -3.94 -20.36 -12.53
C PHE A 299 -3.16 -20.62 -13.83
N GLY A 300 -3.42 -21.72 -14.54
CA GLY A 300 -2.80 -22.04 -15.83
C GLY A 300 -1.33 -22.45 -15.78
N LEU A 301 -0.80 -22.82 -14.60
CA LEU A 301 0.63 -23.07 -14.41
C LEU A 301 1.11 -24.42 -14.96
N HIS A 302 0.20 -25.36 -15.26
CA HIS A 302 0.54 -26.68 -15.81
C HIS A 302 0.62 -26.72 -17.34
N GLU A 303 0.12 -25.69 -18.03
CA GLU A 303 0.24 -25.56 -19.49
C GLU A 303 1.62 -25.04 -19.90
N GLN A 304 2.44 -24.62 -18.94
CA GLN A 304 3.75 -24.05 -19.17
C GLN A 304 4.77 -25.14 -19.59
N LYS A 305 5.02 -25.25 -20.89
CA LYS A 305 5.95 -26.24 -21.49
C LYS A 305 7.43 -25.95 -21.20
N ASN A 306 7.81 -24.69 -21.05
CA ASN A 306 9.21 -24.23 -20.92
C ASN A 306 9.48 -23.59 -19.54
N PRO A 307 10.72 -23.68 -19.02
CA PRO A 307 11.09 -23.00 -17.78
C PRO A 307 10.81 -21.50 -17.88
N PRO A 308 10.31 -20.86 -16.79
CA PRO A 308 10.12 -19.42 -16.78
C PRO A 308 11.48 -18.75 -16.97
N PRO A 309 11.63 -17.80 -17.90
CA PRO A 309 12.91 -17.15 -18.12
C PRO A 309 13.31 -16.38 -16.87
N LEU A 310 14.61 -16.36 -16.59
CA LEU A 310 15.19 -15.58 -15.50
C LEU A 310 15.03 -14.08 -15.83
N ALA A 311 14.38 -13.34 -14.94
CA ALA A 311 14.25 -11.89 -15.02
C ALA A 311 15.20 -11.20 -14.05
N TRP A 312 15.88 -10.19 -14.57
CA TRP A 312 16.64 -9.23 -13.77
C TRP A 312 15.97 -7.86 -13.85
N PRO A 313 15.87 -7.12 -12.74
CA PRO A 313 15.42 -5.74 -12.77
C PRO A 313 16.41 -4.89 -13.57
N SER A 314 15.88 -3.89 -14.29
CA SER A 314 16.72 -2.90 -14.97
C SER A 314 17.58 -2.13 -13.97
N ARG A 315 18.77 -1.68 -14.40
CA ARG A 315 19.65 -0.83 -13.57
C ARG A 315 18.91 0.39 -13.03
N ASP A 316 18.13 1.05 -13.88
CA ASP A 316 17.31 2.21 -13.50
C ASP A 316 16.26 1.83 -12.45
N GLY A 317 15.63 0.67 -12.58
CA GLY A 317 14.70 0.15 -11.59
C GLY A 317 15.35 -0.07 -10.23
N VAL A 318 16.54 -0.67 -10.19
CA VAL A 318 17.31 -0.86 -8.94
C VAL A 318 17.67 0.48 -8.31
N ILE A 319 18.10 1.47 -9.11
CA ILE A 319 18.41 2.82 -8.62
C ILE A 319 17.16 3.51 -8.07
N GLN A 320 16.04 3.45 -8.78
CA GLN A 320 14.76 4.01 -8.33
C GLN A 320 14.29 3.37 -7.02
N PHE A 321 14.39 2.04 -6.92
CA PHE A 321 14.05 1.30 -5.71
C PHE A 321 14.94 1.69 -4.52
N ALA A 322 16.26 1.78 -4.74
CA ALA A 322 17.21 2.19 -3.72
C ALA A 322 16.95 3.63 -3.24
N ALA A 323 16.71 4.56 -4.19
CA ALA A 323 16.37 5.94 -3.87
C ALA A 323 15.07 6.07 -3.08
N LEU A 324 14.02 5.31 -3.47
CA LEU A 324 12.74 5.28 -2.77
C LEU A 324 12.89 4.74 -1.34
N ASN A 325 13.61 3.64 -1.15
CA ASN A 325 13.86 3.09 0.18
C ASN A 325 14.72 4.03 1.04
N ALA A 326 15.73 4.68 0.46
CA ALA A 326 16.52 5.70 1.15
C ALA A 326 15.65 6.88 1.62
N ALA A 327 14.70 7.32 0.79
CA ALA A 327 13.72 8.35 1.17
C ALA A 327 12.83 7.90 2.33
N PHE A 328 12.31 6.66 2.30
CA PHE A 328 11.55 6.10 3.43
C PHE A 328 12.38 6.06 4.72
N VAL A 329 13.62 5.56 4.66
CA VAL A 329 14.51 5.53 5.82
C VAL A 329 14.79 6.94 6.35
N ALA A 330 15.03 7.92 5.48
CA ALA A 330 15.22 9.31 5.86
C ALA A 330 13.99 9.89 6.56
N LEU A 331 12.77 9.60 6.07
CA LEU A 331 11.52 10.02 6.70
C LEU A 331 11.34 9.38 8.08
N TYR A 332 11.60 8.07 8.22
CA TYR A 332 11.55 7.41 9.52
C TYR A 332 12.58 8.00 10.49
N ALA A 333 13.81 8.24 10.03
CA ALA A 333 14.87 8.83 10.85
C ALA A 333 14.54 10.27 11.28
N LEU A 334 13.97 11.08 10.38
CA LEU A 334 13.52 12.43 10.68
C LEU A 334 12.40 12.42 11.71
N ALA A 335 11.39 11.56 11.51
CA ALA A 335 10.30 11.41 12.47
C ALA A 335 10.80 10.97 13.84
N TYR A 336 11.69 9.98 13.88
CA TYR A 336 12.25 9.39 15.11
C TYR A 336 13.18 10.36 15.85
N ARG A 337 14.18 10.94 15.17
CA ARG A 337 15.26 11.72 15.81
C ARG A 337 14.90 13.19 16.00
N VAL A 338 14.09 13.75 15.11
CA VAL A 338 13.86 15.19 15.05
C VAL A 338 12.44 15.54 15.51
N VAL A 339 11.43 14.98 14.87
CA VAL A 339 10.05 15.42 15.12
C VAL A 339 9.57 14.94 16.48
N ALA A 340 9.63 13.63 16.74
CA ALA A 340 8.95 13.06 17.89
C ALA A 340 9.46 13.53 19.27
N PRO A 341 10.78 13.75 19.50
CA PRO A 341 11.26 14.31 20.77
C PRO A 341 10.76 15.72 21.05
N ARG A 342 10.35 16.47 20.01
CA ARG A 342 9.82 17.84 20.12
C ARG A 342 8.31 17.87 20.39
N LEU A 343 7.61 16.74 20.32
CA LEU A 343 6.16 16.69 20.49
C LEU A 343 5.78 16.50 21.96
N THR A 344 5.17 17.53 22.55
CA THR A 344 4.68 17.48 23.94
C THR A 344 3.20 17.12 24.02
N LYS A 345 2.38 17.58 23.05
CA LYS A 345 0.92 17.40 23.10
C LYS A 345 0.51 16.00 22.60
N PRO A 346 -0.46 15.33 23.27
CA PRO A 346 -0.92 14.00 22.87
C PRO A 346 -1.50 14.01 21.46
N LEU A 347 -2.26 15.05 21.09
CA LEU A 347 -2.84 15.18 19.74
C LEU A 347 -1.78 15.15 18.64
N GLN A 348 -0.63 15.82 18.85
CA GLN A 348 0.46 15.85 17.87
C GLN A 348 1.14 14.49 17.73
N LYS A 349 1.31 13.75 18.85
CA LYS A 349 1.85 12.39 18.83
C LYS A 349 0.96 11.44 18.04
N HIS A 350 -0.36 11.52 18.23
CA HIS A 350 -1.33 10.74 17.45
C HIS A 350 -1.31 11.10 15.96
N ALA A 351 -1.20 12.38 15.62
CA ALA A 351 -1.08 12.83 14.24
C ALA A 351 0.20 12.30 13.57
N LEU A 352 1.34 12.38 14.27
CA LEU A 352 2.60 11.82 13.78
C LEU A 352 2.50 10.31 13.60
N HIS A 353 1.89 9.60 14.54
CA HIS A 353 1.66 8.15 14.44
C HIS A 353 0.80 7.81 13.22
N ALA A 354 -0.33 8.49 13.03
CA ALA A 354 -1.19 8.28 11.88
C ALA A 354 -0.46 8.58 10.55
N GLY A 355 0.29 9.68 10.47
CA GLY A 355 1.06 10.06 9.29
C GLY A 355 2.18 9.06 8.97
N MET A 356 2.97 8.67 9.96
CA MET A 356 4.05 7.71 9.75
C MET A 356 3.54 6.27 9.50
N SER A 357 2.33 5.95 9.96
CA SER A 357 1.64 4.70 9.59
C SER A 357 1.24 4.68 8.12
N LEU A 358 0.82 5.82 7.56
CA LEU A 358 0.60 5.96 6.11
C LEU A 358 1.89 5.70 5.31
N VAL A 359 2.99 6.32 5.74
CA VAL A 359 4.33 6.14 5.12
C VAL A 359 4.78 4.69 5.20
N SER A 360 4.55 4.03 6.34
CA SER A 360 4.87 2.61 6.52
C SER A 360 4.01 1.70 5.67
N GLY A 361 2.70 1.97 5.56
CA GLY A 361 1.80 1.26 4.67
C GLY A 361 2.21 1.38 3.21
N LEU A 362 2.64 2.57 2.79
CA LEU A 362 3.19 2.80 1.44
C LEU A 362 4.45 1.98 1.21
N ASN A 363 5.44 2.06 2.12
CA ASN A 363 6.68 1.30 2.00
C ASN A 363 6.42 -0.21 1.94
N PHE A 364 5.61 -0.74 2.87
CA PHE A 364 5.22 -2.14 2.90
C PHE A 364 4.52 -2.56 1.59
N GLY A 365 3.58 -1.73 1.12
CA GLY A 365 2.84 -1.97 -0.11
C GLY A 365 3.74 -1.98 -1.34
N PHE A 366 4.67 -1.03 -1.47
CA PHE A 366 5.65 -1.03 -2.56
C PHE A 366 6.54 -2.28 -2.54
N GLY A 367 6.97 -2.72 -1.35
CA GLY A 367 7.69 -3.99 -1.20
C GLY A 367 6.89 -5.20 -1.69
N LEU A 368 5.57 -5.24 -1.42
CA LEU A 368 4.68 -6.28 -1.96
C LEU A 368 4.55 -6.21 -3.49
N CYS A 369 4.47 -5.00 -4.07
CA CYS A 369 4.40 -4.84 -5.51
C CYS A 369 5.69 -5.30 -6.19
N VAL A 370 6.86 -4.84 -5.69
CA VAL A 370 8.18 -5.15 -6.27
C VAL A 370 8.50 -6.63 -6.16
N SER A 371 8.16 -7.28 -5.04
CA SER A 371 8.32 -8.72 -4.90
C SER A 371 7.36 -9.56 -5.74
N GLY A 372 6.32 -8.95 -6.33
CA GLY A 372 5.26 -9.66 -7.04
C GLY A 372 4.29 -10.42 -6.13
N MET A 373 4.38 -10.25 -4.81
CA MET A 373 3.48 -10.90 -3.83
C MET A 373 2.02 -10.44 -3.91
N VAL A 374 1.74 -9.35 -4.62
CA VAL A 374 0.37 -8.91 -4.90
C VAL A 374 -0.35 -9.88 -5.84
N ARG A 375 0.40 -10.67 -6.61
CA ARG A 375 -0.15 -11.55 -7.65
C ARG A 375 -0.34 -12.98 -7.14
N PRO A 376 -1.56 -13.56 -7.30
CA PRO A 376 -1.86 -14.94 -6.93
C PRO A 376 -0.95 -15.99 -7.58
N ASP A 377 -0.73 -15.87 -8.89
CA ASP A 377 0.03 -16.81 -9.71
C ASP A 377 1.46 -16.98 -9.20
N LYS A 378 2.12 -15.89 -8.78
CA LYS A 378 3.48 -15.91 -8.26
C LYS A 378 3.60 -16.69 -6.95
N VAL A 379 2.57 -16.61 -6.10
CA VAL A 379 2.53 -17.32 -4.83
C VAL A 379 2.17 -18.78 -5.04
N ILE A 380 1.16 -19.08 -5.87
CA ILE A 380 0.83 -20.47 -6.22
C ILE A 380 2.00 -21.15 -6.92
N SER A 381 2.75 -20.42 -7.75
CA SER A 381 3.95 -20.93 -8.41
C SER A 381 5.00 -21.46 -7.42
N PHE A 382 5.10 -20.83 -6.25
CA PHE A 382 5.95 -21.29 -5.14
C PHE A 382 5.33 -22.44 -4.33
N LEU A 383 4.02 -22.43 -4.09
CA LEU A 383 3.35 -23.46 -3.29
C LEU A 383 3.17 -24.79 -4.03
N ASP A 384 3.37 -24.79 -5.33
CA ASP A 384 3.18 -25.95 -6.19
C ASP A 384 4.55 -26.41 -6.72
N PHE A 385 5.23 -27.19 -5.87
CA PHE A 385 6.66 -27.51 -5.94
C PHE A 385 7.02 -28.77 -6.73
N ASP A 386 6.05 -29.62 -7.04
CA ASP A 386 6.25 -30.87 -7.78
C ASP A 386 6.21 -30.66 -9.31
N ARG A 387 6.00 -29.42 -9.76
CA ARG A 387 6.07 -29.07 -11.18
C ARG A 387 7.52 -29.08 -11.68
N PRO A 388 7.75 -29.46 -12.95
CA PRO A 388 9.09 -29.44 -13.56
C PRO A 388 9.77 -28.07 -13.44
N TRP A 389 8.98 -26.99 -13.49
CA TRP A 389 9.45 -25.62 -13.47
C TRP A 389 8.94 -24.88 -12.24
N TRP A 390 9.46 -25.24 -11.06
CA TRP A 390 9.14 -24.59 -9.79
C TRP A 390 9.76 -23.19 -9.68
N ASP A 391 9.02 -22.23 -9.12
CA ASP A 391 9.47 -20.84 -8.93
C ASP A 391 9.76 -20.54 -7.44
N PRO A 392 11.03 -20.54 -7.01
CA PRO A 392 11.40 -20.27 -5.62
C PRO A 392 11.44 -18.78 -5.26
N SER A 393 10.99 -17.85 -6.12
CA SER A 393 11.12 -16.40 -5.89
C SER A 393 10.55 -15.95 -4.53
N LEU A 394 9.48 -16.57 -4.05
CA LEU A 394 8.87 -16.23 -2.76
C LEU A 394 9.83 -16.51 -1.57
N ALA A 395 10.70 -17.52 -1.68
CA ALA A 395 11.69 -17.82 -0.65
C ALA A 395 12.68 -16.66 -0.48
N PHE A 396 13.06 -15.98 -1.58
CA PHE A 396 13.94 -14.81 -1.53
C PHE A 396 13.27 -13.63 -0.83
N VAL A 397 11.96 -13.43 -1.03
CA VAL A 397 11.18 -12.41 -0.30
C VAL A 397 11.20 -12.68 1.19
N MET A 398 10.91 -13.93 1.58
CA MET A 398 10.90 -14.32 2.98
C MET A 398 12.29 -14.18 3.60
N ALA A 399 13.34 -14.70 2.95
CA ALA A 399 14.70 -14.68 3.46
C ALA A 399 15.20 -13.24 3.69
N SER A 400 15.02 -12.34 2.71
CA SER A 400 15.47 -10.95 2.86
C SER A 400 14.62 -10.18 3.88
N ALA A 401 13.30 -10.34 3.88
CA ALA A 401 12.42 -9.70 4.86
C ALA A 401 12.71 -10.15 6.30
N LEU A 402 12.88 -11.45 6.51
CA LEU A 402 13.24 -12.01 7.82
C LEU A 402 14.60 -11.50 8.28
N THR A 403 15.60 -11.47 7.39
CA THR A 403 16.96 -11.03 7.71
C THR A 403 16.97 -9.55 8.09
N THR A 404 16.36 -8.69 7.27
CA THR A 404 16.25 -7.25 7.57
C THR A 404 15.49 -7.02 8.87
N ALA A 405 14.38 -7.71 9.09
CA ALA A 405 13.61 -7.60 10.33
C ALA A 405 14.39 -8.12 11.55
N ALA A 406 15.13 -9.23 11.43
CA ALA A 406 15.93 -9.81 12.51
C ALA A 406 17.06 -8.87 12.92
N ILE A 407 17.80 -8.30 11.96
CA ILE A 407 18.83 -7.28 12.22
C ILE A 407 18.21 -6.08 12.95
N GLY A 408 17.05 -5.60 12.47
CA GLY A 408 16.33 -4.52 13.10
C GLY A 408 15.94 -4.84 14.54
N PHE A 409 15.16 -5.90 14.78
CA PHE A 409 14.73 -6.29 16.12
C PHE A 409 15.91 -6.57 17.07
N TYR A 410 16.99 -7.16 16.57
CA TYR A 410 18.21 -7.35 17.34
C TYR A 410 18.85 -6.03 17.77
N ALA A 411 18.95 -5.06 16.86
CA ALA A 411 19.44 -3.72 17.15
C ALA A 411 18.54 -2.97 18.15
N LEU A 412 17.21 -3.13 18.06
CA LEU A 412 16.27 -2.56 19.04
C LEU A 412 16.49 -3.16 20.43
N LYS A 413 16.62 -4.49 20.51
CA LYS A 413 16.85 -5.22 21.75
C LYS A 413 18.14 -4.77 22.44
N ARG A 414 19.24 -4.62 21.67
CA ARG A 414 20.53 -4.13 22.21
C ARG A 414 20.47 -2.69 22.73
N ARG A 415 19.56 -1.86 22.23
CA ARG A 415 19.43 -0.44 22.61
C ARG A 415 18.50 -0.18 23.80
N GLY A 416 17.93 -1.20 24.44
CA GLY A 416 17.07 -1.02 25.61
C GLY A 416 15.57 -0.82 25.29
N SER A 417 15.10 -1.22 24.10
CA SER A 417 13.68 -1.46 23.75
C SER A 417 12.67 -0.30 23.85
N CYS A 418 13.07 0.95 24.07
CA CYS A 418 12.11 2.05 24.08
C CYS A 418 11.66 2.44 22.68
N ALA A 419 10.36 2.31 22.40
CA ALA A 419 9.77 2.99 21.25
C ALA A 419 9.57 4.47 21.58
N VAL A 420 9.50 5.29 20.52
CA VAL A 420 9.38 6.75 20.66
C VAL A 420 8.10 7.18 21.39
N PHE A 421 7.03 6.40 21.27
CA PHE A 421 5.74 6.67 21.93
C PHE A 421 5.51 5.87 23.22
N GLY A 422 6.54 5.23 23.78
CA GLY A 422 6.47 4.54 25.07
C GLY A 422 7.48 3.39 25.20
N CYS A 423 7.81 3.05 26.45
CA CYS A 423 8.70 1.93 26.78
C CYS A 423 8.04 0.56 26.58
N ASP A 424 6.73 0.51 26.40
CA ASP A 424 6.00 -0.73 26.16
C ASP A 424 6.08 -1.14 24.70
N LEU A 425 7.13 -1.89 24.38
CA LEU A 425 7.11 -2.78 23.24
C LEU A 425 6.00 -3.81 23.50
N SER A 426 4.80 -3.54 22.97
CA SER A 426 3.60 -4.39 23.05
C SER A 426 3.77 -5.63 22.18
N ILE A 427 4.83 -6.38 22.48
CA ILE A 427 5.23 -7.62 21.86
C ILE A 427 4.57 -8.73 22.68
N PRO A 428 3.67 -9.52 22.06
CA PRO A 428 3.11 -10.69 22.74
C PRO A 428 4.26 -11.57 23.22
N ALA A 429 4.29 -11.81 24.54
CA ALA A 429 5.26 -12.69 25.19
C ALA A 429 5.11 -14.13 24.65
N LYS A 430 6.06 -15.02 25.01
CA LYS A 430 6.02 -16.46 24.71
C LYS A 430 4.68 -17.05 25.15
N ALA A 431 3.69 -17.04 24.27
CA ALA A 431 2.38 -17.60 24.56
C ALA A 431 2.42 -19.09 24.23
N LYS A 432 1.69 -19.88 25.03
CA LYS A 432 1.49 -21.31 24.81
C LYS A 432 0.93 -21.55 23.41
N LEU A 433 1.25 -22.72 22.87
CA LEU A 433 0.58 -23.23 21.68
C LEU A 433 -0.85 -23.57 22.10
N ASP A 434 -1.81 -22.83 21.53
CA ASP A 434 -3.23 -22.93 21.84
C ASP A 434 -3.99 -23.41 20.58
N MET A 435 -5.17 -24.01 20.77
CA MET A 435 -5.97 -24.50 19.64
C MET A 435 -6.39 -23.39 18.66
N PRO A 436 -6.73 -22.16 19.09
CA PRO A 436 -7.01 -21.05 18.16
C PRO A 436 -5.83 -20.75 17.25
N LEU A 437 -4.58 -20.78 17.75
CA LEU A 437 -3.41 -20.57 16.93
C LEU A 437 -3.30 -21.64 15.84
N LEU A 438 -3.40 -22.92 16.22
CA LEU A 438 -3.25 -24.03 15.28
C LEU A 438 -4.40 -24.06 14.27
N LEU A 439 -5.65 -24.02 14.73
CA LEU A 439 -6.82 -24.00 13.86
C LEU A 439 -6.80 -22.78 12.92
N GLY A 440 -6.47 -21.60 13.46
CA GLY A 440 -6.34 -20.39 12.67
C GLY A 440 -5.24 -20.50 11.60
N SER A 441 -4.10 -21.10 11.94
CA SER A 441 -3.00 -21.32 11.00
C SER A 441 -3.37 -22.29 9.87
N VAL A 442 -4.09 -23.37 10.18
CA VAL A 442 -4.57 -24.34 9.20
C VAL A 442 -5.59 -23.68 8.26
N LEU A 443 -6.60 -22.99 8.78
CA LEU A 443 -7.59 -22.29 7.96
C LEU A 443 -6.95 -21.20 7.08
N PHE A 444 -6.00 -20.44 7.65
CA PHE A 444 -5.26 -19.43 6.91
C PHE A 444 -4.43 -20.06 5.78
N GLY A 445 -3.72 -21.16 6.07
CA GLY A 445 -2.93 -21.91 5.10
C GLY A 445 -3.80 -22.49 3.99
N ALA A 446 -4.97 -23.05 4.32
CA ALA A 446 -5.90 -23.57 3.34
C ALA A 446 -6.41 -22.47 2.38
N GLY A 447 -6.84 -21.33 2.92
CA GLY A 447 -7.26 -20.21 2.10
C GLY A 447 -6.12 -19.65 1.23
N TRP A 448 -4.93 -19.49 1.81
CA TRP A 448 -3.77 -18.97 1.11
C TRP A 448 -3.24 -19.93 0.03
N GLY A 449 -3.27 -21.24 0.28
CA GLY A 449 -2.92 -22.26 -0.72
C GLY A 449 -3.95 -22.40 -1.85
N THR A 450 -5.21 -22.05 -1.59
CA THR A 450 -6.28 -22.08 -2.60
C THR A 450 -6.21 -20.89 -3.56
N LEU A 451 -5.90 -19.69 -3.04
CA LEU A 451 -6.00 -18.42 -3.78
C LEU A 451 -4.66 -17.70 -4.00
N GLY A 452 -3.61 -18.02 -3.24
CA GLY A 452 -2.29 -17.36 -3.37
C GLY A 452 -2.21 -15.94 -2.82
N VAL A 453 -3.29 -15.40 -2.24
CA VAL A 453 -3.35 -14.01 -1.76
C VAL A 453 -3.76 -13.96 -0.30
N CYS A 454 -3.18 -13.04 0.46
CA CYS A 454 -3.55 -12.81 1.85
C CYS A 454 -3.82 -11.32 2.16
N ASN A 455 -4.09 -11.02 3.43
CA ASN A 455 -4.51 -9.70 3.92
C ASN A 455 -3.71 -8.51 3.38
N GLY A 456 -2.37 -8.60 3.35
CA GLY A 456 -1.51 -7.53 2.84
C GLY A 456 -1.65 -7.33 1.34
N PRO A 457 -1.22 -8.32 0.53
CA PRO A 457 -1.41 -8.36 -0.92
C PRO A 457 -2.81 -7.93 -1.39
N LEU A 458 -3.88 -8.44 -0.75
CA LEU A 458 -5.24 -8.11 -1.16
C LEU A 458 -5.59 -6.64 -0.89
N THR A 459 -5.10 -6.06 0.20
CA THR A 459 -5.28 -4.63 0.49
C THR A 459 -4.54 -3.74 -0.52
N VAL A 460 -3.39 -4.19 -1.02
CA VAL A 460 -2.69 -3.49 -2.11
C VAL A 460 -3.47 -3.66 -3.41
N ALA A 461 -3.93 -4.88 -3.71
CA ALA A 461 -4.65 -5.22 -4.93
C ALA A 461 -5.92 -4.37 -5.11
N ILE A 462 -6.72 -4.13 -4.07
CA ILE A 462 -7.92 -3.28 -4.17
C ILE A 462 -7.62 -1.83 -4.58
N GLY A 463 -6.41 -1.32 -4.30
CA GLY A 463 -5.99 0.01 -4.73
C GLY A 463 -5.61 0.07 -6.20
N ALA A 464 -5.16 -1.06 -6.76
CA ALA A 464 -4.84 -1.23 -8.17
C ALA A 464 -6.02 -1.80 -9.00
N ASP A 465 -7.12 -2.20 -8.36
CA ASP A 465 -8.23 -2.93 -8.97
C ASP A 465 -9.11 -2.05 -9.88
N GLU A 466 -9.22 -2.44 -11.15
CA GLU A 466 -10.13 -1.84 -12.14
C GLU A 466 -11.34 -2.72 -12.45
N THR A 467 -11.19 -4.04 -12.39
CA THR A 467 -12.24 -5.00 -12.76
C THR A 467 -13.28 -5.17 -11.65
N GLY A 468 -12.90 -4.86 -10.40
CA GLY A 468 -13.75 -4.96 -9.22
C GLY A 468 -13.67 -6.33 -8.52
N TYR A 469 -12.99 -7.32 -9.12
CA TYR A 469 -12.91 -8.67 -8.55
C TYR A 469 -12.09 -8.73 -7.26
N ALA A 470 -11.00 -7.95 -7.17
CA ALA A 470 -10.24 -7.88 -5.93
C ALA A 470 -11.06 -7.29 -4.78
N LYS A 471 -12.02 -6.38 -5.07
CA LYS A 471 -12.96 -5.87 -4.06
C LYS A 471 -13.90 -6.97 -3.55
N TYR A 472 -14.42 -7.85 -4.41
CA TYR A 472 -15.25 -8.97 -3.97
C TYR A 472 -14.47 -9.94 -3.06
N ALA A 473 -13.24 -10.30 -3.47
CA ALA A 473 -12.33 -11.07 -2.64
C ALA A 473 -12.07 -10.38 -1.28
N PHE A 474 -11.84 -9.06 -1.30
CA PHE A 474 -11.60 -8.29 -0.08
C PHE A 474 -12.83 -8.30 0.85
N VAL A 475 -14.05 -8.15 0.32
CA VAL A 475 -15.27 -8.26 1.11
C VAL A 475 -15.42 -9.65 1.73
N ALA A 476 -15.19 -10.72 0.96
CA ALA A 476 -15.22 -12.09 1.49
C ALA A 476 -14.20 -12.29 2.62
N MET A 477 -12.99 -11.72 2.48
CA MET A 477 -11.99 -11.72 3.54
C MET A 477 -12.45 -10.96 4.79
N LEU A 478 -13.09 -9.79 4.65
CA LEU A 478 -13.63 -9.05 5.79
C LEU A 478 -14.73 -9.84 6.52
N VAL A 479 -15.62 -10.50 5.77
CA VAL A 479 -16.64 -11.39 6.34
C VAL A 479 -15.99 -12.54 7.09
N GLY A 480 -14.93 -13.14 6.53
CA GLY A 480 -14.13 -14.15 7.22
C GLY A 480 -13.52 -13.64 8.52
N ILE A 481 -12.92 -12.44 8.49
CA ILE A 481 -12.33 -11.81 9.69
C ILE A 481 -13.38 -11.60 10.78
N ALA A 482 -14.54 -11.04 10.43
CA ALA A 482 -15.64 -10.81 11.37
C ALA A 482 -16.13 -12.14 11.98
N SER A 483 -16.33 -13.15 11.13
CA SER A 483 -16.74 -14.50 11.55
C SER A 483 -15.73 -15.13 12.51
N GLY A 484 -14.43 -15.05 12.18
CA GLY A 484 -13.37 -15.62 13.00
C GLY A 484 -13.23 -14.93 14.35
N LYS A 485 -13.46 -13.61 14.43
CA LYS A 485 -13.50 -12.91 15.71
C LYS A 485 -14.73 -13.26 16.56
N GLY A 486 -15.85 -13.61 15.92
CA GLY A 486 -17.03 -14.15 16.62
C GLY A 486 -16.80 -15.55 17.18
N VAL A 487 -16.10 -16.43 16.44
CA VAL A 487 -15.89 -17.84 16.83
C VAL A 487 -14.73 -18.01 17.83
N ALA A 488 -13.66 -17.23 17.71
CA ALA A 488 -12.43 -17.41 18.50
C ALA A 488 -12.63 -17.51 20.04
N PRO A 489 -13.55 -16.77 20.68
CA PRO A 489 -13.79 -16.87 22.13
C PRO A 489 -14.34 -18.23 22.59
N PHE A 490 -14.98 -18.99 21.69
CA PHE A 490 -15.61 -20.28 22.00
C PHE A 490 -14.67 -21.48 21.82
N LEU A 491 -13.46 -21.25 21.31
CA LEU A 491 -12.47 -22.31 21.12
C LEU A 491 -11.74 -22.62 22.44
N PRO A 492 -11.40 -23.90 22.70
CA PRO A 492 -10.61 -24.27 23.87
C PRO A 492 -9.23 -23.61 23.82
N LYS A 493 -8.71 -23.17 24.96
CA LYS A 493 -7.42 -22.46 25.05
C LYS A 493 -6.26 -23.39 25.39
#